data_AF-A0A950LPN1-F1
#
_entry.id   AF-A0A950LPN1-F1
#
_cell.length_a   1.000
_cell.length_b   1.000
_cell.length_c   1.000
_cell.angle_alpha   90.00
_cell.angle_beta   90.00
_cell.angle_gamma   90.00
#
_symmetry.space_group_name_H-M   'P 1'
#
loop_
_entity.id
_entity.type
_entity.pdbx_description
1 polymer ?
#
loop_
_entity_poly.entity_id
_entity_poly.type
_entity_poly.pdbx_seq_one_letter_code
_entity_poly.pdbx_strand_id
1 'polypeptide(L)'
;HAFGARDRLGVSRAGWVALLVTIAYVALSAATMIALPRPLIAPFIRDDAPGAVEIIPLALAFLRVGAIFQLFDGAQAALANMLRGVHDSRWPMMMALIGYWAIGAPIGVALAFLTPLKGLGLWMGLACGLAAVSLQLLLRWRRKERLGFI
;
A
#
# COMPACT_ATOMS: atom_id res chain seq x y z
N HIS A 1 -15.15 -21.92 4.92
CA HIS A 1 -16.55 -21.48 5.09
C HIS A 1 -16.85 -21.14 6.57
N ALA A 2 -16.25 -20.09 7.13
CA ALA A 2 -16.42 -19.72 8.56
C ALA A 2 -17.52 -18.66 8.80
N PHE A 3 -17.77 -17.77 7.84
CA PHE A 3 -18.79 -16.72 7.98
C PHE A 3 -20.23 -17.29 8.03
N GLY A 4 -20.46 -18.44 7.38
CA GLY A 4 -21.72 -19.19 7.48
C GLY A 4 -21.91 -19.96 8.78
N ALA A 5 -20.84 -20.13 9.59
CA ALA A 5 -20.86 -20.95 10.81
C ALA A 5 -21.13 -20.17 12.10
N ARG A 6 -21.37 -18.84 12.02
CA ARG A 6 -21.49 -17.91 13.18
C ARG A 6 -20.27 -17.86 14.11
N ASP A 7 -19.13 -18.42 13.72
CA ASP A 7 -17.87 -18.34 14.47
C ASP A 7 -17.15 -17.02 14.18
N ARG A 8 -17.53 -15.99 14.96
CA ARG A 8 -16.94 -14.65 14.90
C ARG A 8 -15.43 -14.69 15.18
N LEU A 9 -15.02 -15.41 16.22
CA LEU A 9 -13.61 -15.56 16.58
C LEU A 9 -12.79 -16.20 15.46
N GLY A 10 -13.33 -17.22 14.78
CA GLY A 10 -12.71 -17.82 13.61
C GLY A 10 -12.52 -16.84 12.45
N VAL A 11 -13.50 -15.98 12.19
CA VAL A 11 -13.44 -14.94 11.15
C VAL A 11 -12.40 -13.87 11.50
N SER A 12 -12.37 -13.39 12.74
CA SER A 12 -11.36 -12.42 13.20
C SER A 12 -9.94 -13.00 13.07
N ARG A 13 -9.70 -14.20 13.60
CA ARG A 13 -8.38 -14.86 13.55
C ARG A 13 -7.90 -15.08 12.12
N ALA A 14 -8.76 -15.58 11.24
CA ALA A 14 -8.42 -15.77 9.83
C ALA A 14 -8.04 -14.44 9.15
N GLY A 15 -8.78 -13.37 9.45
CA GLY A 15 -8.46 -12.02 8.97
C GLY A 15 -7.09 -11.52 9.43
N TRP A 16 -6.78 -11.65 10.73
CA TRP A 16 -5.49 -11.23 11.27
C TRP A 16 -4.31 -12.04 10.72
N VAL A 17 -4.48 -13.36 10.55
CA VAL A 17 -3.46 -14.22 9.92
C VAL A 17 -3.24 -13.81 8.47
N ALA A 18 -4.30 -13.58 7.70
CA ALA A 18 -4.19 -13.13 6.30
C ALA A 18 -3.47 -11.78 6.20
N LEU A 19 -3.77 -10.83 7.09
CA LEU A 19 -3.06 -9.55 7.16
C LEU A 19 -1.59 -9.75 7.51
N LEU A 20 -1.26 -10.56 8.52
CA LEU A 20 0.12 -10.80 8.95
C LEU A 20 0.95 -11.44 7.83
N VAL A 21 0.41 -12.45 7.14
CA VAL A 21 1.08 -13.09 6.00
C VAL A 21 1.32 -12.08 4.88
N THR A 22 0.33 -11.24 4.60
CA THR A 22 0.46 -10.19 3.58
C THR A 22 1.57 -9.21 3.95
N ILE A 23 1.55 -8.68 5.19
CA ILE A 23 2.54 -7.73 5.68
C ILE A 23 3.95 -8.34 5.68
N ALA A 24 4.10 -9.59 6.11
CA ALA A 24 5.38 -10.29 6.09
C ALA A 24 5.93 -10.43 4.66
N TYR A 25 5.08 -10.81 3.71
CA TYR A 25 5.46 -10.91 2.30
C TYR A 25 5.87 -9.56 1.70
N VAL A 26 5.07 -8.51 1.88
CA VAL A 26 5.41 -7.18 1.33
C VAL A 26 6.61 -6.55 2.05
N ALA A 27 6.82 -6.84 3.33
CA ALA A 27 8.02 -6.43 4.05
C ALA A 27 9.28 -7.12 3.52
N LEU A 28 9.21 -8.41 3.22
CA LEU A 28 10.33 -9.14 2.58
C LEU A 28 10.62 -8.62 1.17
N SER A 29 9.57 -8.34 0.39
CA SER A 29 9.69 -7.70 -0.93
C SER A 29 10.36 -6.31 -0.81
N ALA A 30 9.92 -5.49 0.15
CA ALA A 30 10.47 -4.16 0.40
C ALA A 30 11.93 -4.22 0.85
N ALA A 31 12.28 -5.17 1.71
CA ALA A 31 13.66 -5.42 2.11
C ALA A 31 14.54 -5.77 0.91
N THR A 32 14.05 -6.62 0.00
CA THR A 32 14.74 -6.96 -1.25
C THR A 32 14.96 -5.72 -2.14
N MET A 33 13.94 -4.87 -2.28
CA MET A 33 14.04 -3.62 -3.03
C MET A 33 15.09 -2.65 -2.46
N ILE A 34 15.24 -2.61 -1.14
CA ILE A 34 16.20 -1.74 -0.45
C ILE A 34 17.61 -2.34 -0.45
N ALA A 35 17.75 -3.64 -0.25
CA ALA A 35 19.03 -4.33 -0.15
C ALA A 35 19.70 -4.56 -1.51
N LEU A 36 18.92 -4.84 -2.56
CA LEU A 36 19.42 -5.19 -3.90
C LEU A 36 18.83 -4.29 -5.00
N PRO A 37 18.95 -2.96 -4.91
CA PRO A 37 18.26 -2.07 -5.84
C PRO A 37 18.88 -2.09 -7.24
N ARG A 38 20.21 -2.25 -7.36
CA ARG A 38 20.94 -2.31 -8.65
C ARG A 38 20.55 -3.53 -9.50
N PRO A 39 20.59 -4.77 -8.97
CA PRO A 39 20.10 -5.94 -9.70
C PRO A 39 18.65 -5.83 -10.16
N LEU A 40 17.79 -5.13 -9.40
CA LEU A 40 16.37 -4.97 -9.75
C LEU A 40 16.14 -4.00 -10.90
N ILE A 41 16.96 -2.95 -11.03
CA ILE A 41 16.83 -1.98 -12.14
C ILE A 41 17.62 -2.38 -13.40
N ALA A 42 18.65 -3.23 -13.26
CA ALA A 42 19.53 -3.62 -14.36
C ALA A 42 18.80 -4.23 -15.59
N PRO A 43 17.70 -5.00 -15.45
CA PRO A 43 16.93 -5.48 -16.61
C PRO A 43 16.23 -4.36 -17.39
N PHE A 44 15.98 -3.21 -16.75
CA PHE A 44 15.23 -2.10 -17.33
C PHE A 44 16.12 -0.98 -17.88
N ILE A 45 17.31 -0.82 -17.30
CA ILE A 45 18.26 0.25 -17.64
C ILE A 45 19.62 -0.38 -17.86
N ARG A 46 20.13 -0.28 -19.09
CA ARG A 46 21.50 -0.66 -19.40
C ARG A 46 22.46 0.45 -18.95
N ASP A 47 23.56 0.08 -18.32
CA ASP A 47 24.56 1.03 -17.83
C ASP A 47 25.26 1.81 -18.98
N ASP A 48 25.26 1.26 -20.20
CA ASP A 48 25.86 1.85 -21.40
C ASP A 48 24.88 2.69 -22.24
N ALA A 49 23.62 2.80 -21.84
CA ALA A 49 22.63 3.56 -22.59
C ALA A 49 22.89 5.08 -22.49
N PRO A 50 22.65 5.85 -23.56
CA PRO A 50 22.66 7.31 -23.49
C PRO A 50 21.70 7.81 -22.39
N GLY A 51 22.19 8.62 -21.46
CA GLY A 51 21.39 9.15 -20.33
C GLY A 51 21.31 8.24 -19.09
N ALA A 52 21.96 7.07 -19.08
CA ALA A 52 21.94 6.16 -17.92
C ALA A 52 22.42 6.84 -16.62
N VAL A 53 23.41 7.73 -16.70
CA VAL A 53 23.94 8.51 -15.56
C VAL A 53 22.87 9.35 -14.86
N GLU A 54 21.87 9.84 -15.60
CA GLU A 54 20.78 10.66 -15.07
C GLU A 54 19.58 9.83 -14.61
N ILE A 55 19.28 8.75 -15.34
CA ILE A 55 18.09 7.91 -15.11
C ILE A 55 18.30 6.96 -13.91
N ILE A 56 19.50 6.39 -13.75
CA ILE A 56 19.78 5.42 -12.69
C ILE A 56 19.50 5.99 -11.29
N PRO A 57 20.00 7.18 -10.90
CA PRO A 57 19.69 7.76 -9.59
C PRO A 57 18.19 7.97 -9.37
N LEU A 58 17.48 8.38 -10.42
CA LEU A 58 16.03 8.58 -10.36
C LEU A 58 15.29 7.26 -10.16
N ALA A 59 15.65 6.22 -10.92
CA ALA A 59 15.11 4.88 -10.79
C ALA A 59 15.33 4.29 -9.39
N LEU A 60 16.52 4.48 -8.81
CA LEU A 60 16.82 4.07 -7.45
C LEU A 60 15.95 4.82 -6.42
N ALA A 61 15.71 6.11 -6.63
CA ALA A 61 14.85 6.91 -5.77
C ALA A 61 13.39 6.45 -5.85
N PHE A 62 12.86 6.21 -7.05
CA PHE A 62 11.53 5.63 -7.24
C PHE A 62 11.40 4.23 -6.65
N LEU A 63 12.43 3.39 -6.78
CA LEU A 63 12.42 2.04 -6.21
C LEU A 63 12.30 2.07 -4.68
N ARG A 64 12.98 3.02 -4.02
CA ARG A 64 12.87 3.23 -2.56
C ARG A 64 11.48 3.71 -2.16
N VAL A 65 10.88 4.64 -2.92
CA VAL A 65 9.50 5.07 -2.69
C VAL A 65 8.54 3.89 -2.91
N GLY A 66 8.76 3.09 -3.96
CA GLY A 66 8.01 1.86 -4.25
C GLY A 66 8.09 0.84 -3.12
N ALA A 67 9.25 0.68 -2.48
CA ALA A 67 9.44 -0.22 -1.35
C ALA A 67 8.55 0.17 -0.15
N ILE A 68 8.39 1.46 0.12
CA ILE A 68 7.49 1.94 1.19
C ILE A 68 6.04 1.87 0.74
N PHE A 69 5.76 2.27 -0.50
CA PHE A 69 4.44 2.28 -1.12
C PHE A 69 3.75 0.91 -1.04
N GLN A 70 4.46 -0.16 -1.37
CA GLN A 70 3.88 -1.52 -1.36
C GLN A 70 3.48 -2.00 0.04
N LEU A 71 4.07 -1.46 1.13
CA LEU A 71 3.66 -1.81 2.49
C LEU A 71 2.23 -1.36 2.74
N PHE A 72 1.91 -0.12 2.35
CA PHE A 72 0.56 0.42 2.47
C PHE A 72 -0.40 -0.21 1.48
N ASP A 73 0.06 -0.46 0.25
CA ASP A 73 -0.75 -1.09 -0.79
C ASP A 73 -1.17 -2.53 -0.41
N GLY A 74 -0.22 -3.34 0.05
CA GLY A 74 -0.50 -4.69 0.54
C GLY A 74 -1.43 -4.68 1.75
N ALA A 75 -1.21 -3.77 2.70
CA ALA A 75 -2.04 -3.63 3.88
C ALA A 75 -3.50 -3.27 3.54
N GLN A 76 -3.72 -2.24 2.70
CA GLN A 76 -5.07 -1.87 2.31
C GLN A 76 -5.76 -2.96 1.47
N ALA A 77 -5.02 -3.68 0.63
CA ALA A 77 -5.58 -4.74 -0.21
C ALA A 77 -6.06 -5.90 0.67
N ALA A 78 -5.24 -6.34 1.62
CA ALA A 78 -5.62 -7.34 2.61
C ALA A 78 -6.84 -6.90 3.43
N LEU A 79 -6.81 -5.69 3.99
CA LEU A 79 -7.92 -5.17 4.80
C LEU A 79 -9.22 -5.00 4.00
N ALA A 80 -9.14 -4.55 2.76
CA ALA A 80 -10.29 -4.44 1.87
C ALA A 80 -10.86 -5.83 1.51
N ASN A 81 -10.00 -6.83 1.33
CA ASN A 81 -10.42 -8.22 1.10
C ASN A 81 -11.07 -8.82 2.35
N MET A 82 -10.50 -8.57 3.54
CA MET A 82 -11.07 -8.98 4.83
C MET A 82 -12.48 -8.41 5.01
N LEU A 83 -12.67 -7.10 4.77
CA LEU A 83 -13.98 -6.44 4.87
C LEU A 83 -14.98 -6.95 3.82
N ARG A 84 -14.53 -7.17 2.57
CA ARG A 84 -15.37 -7.77 1.52
C ARG A 84 -15.81 -9.19 1.88
N GLY A 85 -14.94 -9.98 2.52
CA GLY A 85 -15.23 -11.34 2.99
C GLY A 85 -16.33 -11.41 4.05
N VAL A 86 -16.65 -10.29 4.70
CA VAL A 86 -17.74 -10.16 5.70
C VAL A 86 -18.89 -9.29 5.19
N HIS A 87 -19.05 -9.22 3.86
CA HIS A 87 -20.07 -8.44 3.14
C HIS A 87 -20.02 -6.92 3.38
N ASP A 88 -18.86 -6.37 3.73
CA ASP A 88 -18.65 -4.92 3.86
C ASP A 88 -17.86 -4.37 2.67
N SER A 89 -18.52 -4.26 1.51
CA SER A 89 -17.88 -3.86 0.25
C SER A 89 -17.98 -2.36 -0.06
N ARG A 90 -19.04 -1.69 0.40
CA ARG A 90 -19.30 -0.28 0.07
C ARG A 90 -18.28 0.67 0.70
N TRP A 91 -17.92 0.42 1.95
CA TRP A 91 -17.04 1.32 2.68
C TRP A 91 -15.58 1.27 2.24
N PRO A 92 -14.99 0.10 1.93
CA PRO A 92 -13.66 0.06 1.33
C PRO A 92 -13.53 0.91 0.06
N MET A 93 -14.54 0.88 -0.80
CA MET A 93 -14.55 1.68 -2.03
C MET A 93 -14.58 3.18 -1.75
N MET A 94 -15.44 3.63 -0.83
CA MET A 94 -15.52 5.05 -0.46
C MET A 94 -14.24 5.55 0.20
N MET A 95 -13.63 4.74 1.08
CA MET A 95 -12.35 5.06 1.72
C MET A 95 -11.24 5.19 0.70
N ALA A 96 -11.15 4.27 -0.27
CA ALA A 96 -10.18 4.35 -1.36
C ALA A 96 -10.36 5.63 -2.19
N LEU A 97 -11.60 5.97 -2.55
CA LEU A 97 -11.89 7.20 -3.31
C LEU A 97 -11.43 8.44 -2.56
N ILE A 98 -11.78 8.57 -1.28
CA ILE A 98 -11.39 9.72 -0.44
C ILE A 98 -9.88 9.76 -0.25
N GLY A 99 -9.26 8.64 0.08
CA GLY A 99 -7.82 8.59 0.33
C GLY A 99 -6.99 8.94 -0.91
N TYR A 100 -7.40 8.51 -2.10
CA TYR A 100 -6.68 8.84 -3.32
C TYR A 100 -6.94 10.25 -3.82
N TRP A 101 -8.19 10.72 -3.76
CA TRP A 101 -8.56 12.02 -4.34
C TRP A 101 -8.46 13.19 -3.37
N ALA A 102 -8.83 13.02 -2.10
CA ALA A 102 -8.81 14.11 -1.13
C ALA A 102 -7.49 14.22 -0.36
N ILE A 103 -6.68 13.15 -0.33
CA ILE A 103 -5.40 13.12 0.39
C ILE A 103 -4.25 12.94 -0.60
N GLY A 104 -4.26 11.83 -1.34
CA GLY A 104 -3.14 11.45 -2.19
C GLY A 104 -2.87 12.45 -3.32
N ALA A 105 -3.91 12.84 -4.06
CA ALA A 105 -3.78 13.79 -5.17
C ALA A 105 -3.34 15.19 -4.72
N PRO A 106 -3.95 15.84 -3.70
CA PRO A 106 -3.50 17.15 -3.24
C PRO A 106 -2.06 17.13 -2.71
N ILE A 107 -1.68 16.13 -1.92
CA ILE A 107 -0.30 16.01 -1.43
C ILE A 107 0.65 15.74 -2.59
N GLY A 108 0.27 14.89 -3.54
CA GLY A 108 1.08 14.56 -4.70
C GLY A 108 1.32 15.76 -5.61
N VAL A 109 0.28 16.55 -5.89
CA VAL A 109 0.37 17.80 -6.65
C VAL A 109 1.22 18.82 -5.89
N ALA A 110 0.99 19.01 -4.59
CA ALA A 110 1.79 19.93 -3.78
C ALA A 110 3.27 19.54 -3.81
N LEU A 111 3.61 18.27 -3.57
CA LEU A 111 4.99 17.81 -3.60
C LEU A 111 5.60 17.86 -5.01
N ALA A 112 4.85 17.55 -6.05
CA ALA A 112 5.37 17.53 -7.41
C ALA A 112 5.65 18.93 -7.97
N PHE A 113 4.80 19.91 -7.65
CA PHE A 113 4.86 21.24 -8.26
C PHE A 113 5.41 22.33 -7.34
N LEU A 114 5.29 22.18 -6.01
CA LEU A 114 5.81 23.17 -5.04
C LEU A 114 7.20 22.82 -4.49
N THR A 115 7.75 21.66 -4.86
CA THR A 115 9.06 21.18 -4.39
C THR A 115 9.88 20.63 -5.56
N PRO A 116 11.21 20.45 -5.42
CA PRO A 116 12.04 19.89 -6.50
C PRO A 116 11.83 18.39 -6.74
N LEU A 117 10.92 17.73 -6.02
CA LEU A 117 10.69 16.28 -6.10
C LEU A 117 10.06 15.83 -7.43
N LYS A 118 9.37 16.74 -8.16
CA LYS A 118 8.74 16.44 -9.45
C LYS A 118 7.90 15.15 -9.39
N GLY A 119 8.10 14.21 -10.32
CA GLY A 119 7.36 12.94 -10.36
C GLY A 119 7.50 12.10 -9.08
N LEU A 120 8.61 12.21 -8.35
CA LEU A 120 8.78 11.50 -7.07
C LEU A 120 7.80 12.03 -6.01
N GLY A 121 7.50 13.33 -6.04
CA GLY A 121 6.48 13.96 -5.20
C GLY A 121 5.08 13.38 -5.45
N LEU A 122 4.74 13.09 -6.70
CA LEU A 122 3.45 12.46 -7.05
C LEU A 122 3.33 11.05 -6.44
N TRP A 123 4.38 10.24 -6.52
CA TRP A 123 4.41 8.89 -5.93
C TRP A 123 4.39 8.92 -4.40
N MET A 124 5.07 9.88 -3.78
CA MET A 124 4.98 10.10 -2.34
C MET A 124 3.57 10.50 -1.90
N GLY A 125 2.91 11.38 -2.66
CA GLY A 125 1.52 11.75 -2.41
C GLY A 125 0.57 10.55 -2.50
N LEU A 126 0.71 9.73 -3.54
CA LEU A 126 -0.05 8.48 -3.66
C LEU A 126 0.21 7.56 -2.47
N ALA A 127 1.47 7.40 -2.03
CA ALA A 127 1.81 6.61 -0.84
C ALA A 127 1.10 7.14 0.42
N CYS A 128 1.03 8.46 0.61
CA CYS A 128 0.26 9.07 1.71
C CYS A 128 -1.24 8.75 1.62
N GLY A 129 -1.80 8.76 0.41
CA GLY A 129 -3.17 8.32 0.15
C GLY A 129 -3.40 6.87 0.56
N LEU A 130 -2.54 5.95 0.13
CA LEU A 130 -2.61 4.53 0.52
C LEU A 130 -2.50 4.34 2.03
N ALA A 131 -1.58 5.07 2.68
CA ALA A 131 -1.40 4.99 4.12
C ALA A 131 -2.68 5.42 4.86
N ALA A 132 -3.33 6.48 4.40
CA ALA A 132 -4.61 6.93 4.94
C ALA A 132 -5.71 5.88 4.74
N VAL A 133 -5.84 5.30 3.54
CA VAL A 133 -6.83 4.24 3.24
C VAL A 133 -6.59 3.02 4.13
N SER A 134 -5.34 2.53 4.18
CA SER A 134 -4.94 1.40 5.02
C SER A 134 -5.32 1.62 6.49
N LEU A 135 -5.03 2.80 7.03
CA LEU A 135 -5.41 3.16 8.39
C LEU A 135 -6.93 3.17 8.59
N GLN A 136 -7.69 3.78 7.68
CA GLN A 136 -9.16 3.83 7.76
C GLN A 136 -9.79 2.44 7.74
N LEU A 137 -9.30 1.55 6.87
CA LEU A 137 -9.77 0.16 6.79
C LEU A 137 -9.43 -0.63 8.05
N LEU A 138 -8.22 -0.45 8.60
CA LEU A 138 -7.79 -1.09 9.84
C LEU A 138 -8.67 -0.66 11.02
N LEU A 139 -8.95 0.65 11.13
CA LEU A 139 -9.83 1.18 12.16
C LEU A 139 -11.25 0.65 12.01
N ARG A 140 -11.74 0.49 10.77
CA ARG A 140 -13.06 -0.09 10.49
C ARG A 140 -13.14 -1.56 10.90
N TRP A 141 -12.14 -2.37 10.57
CA TRP A 141 -12.05 -3.76 10.99
C TRP A 141 -12.06 -3.87 12.52
N ARG A 142 -11.16 -3.15 13.20
CA ARG A 142 -11.08 -3.12 14.67
C ARG A 142 -12.36 -2.61 15.34
N ARG A 143 -13.10 -1.70 14.70
CA ARG A 143 -14.39 -1.22 15.22
C ARG A 143 -15.44 -2.30 15.14
N LYS A 144 -15.50 -3.04 14.03
CA LYS A 144 -16.46 -4.15 13.86
C LYS A 144 -16.18 -5.31 14.83
N GLU A 145 -14.90 -5.62 15.05
CA GLU A 145 -14.46 -6.61 16.05
C GLU A 145 -14.85 -6.19 17.46
N ARG A 146 -14.58 -4.94 17.86
CA ARG A 146 -14.96 -4.42 19.19
C ARG A 146 -16.48 -4.38 19.43
N LEU A 147 -17.27 -4.17 18.38
CA LEU A 147 -18.73 -4.20 18.46
C LEU A 147 -19.31 -5.63 18.38
N GLY A 148 -18.45 -6.65 18.25
CA GLY A 148 -18.84 -8.05 18.20
C GLY A 148 -19.58 -8.44 16.91
N PHE A 149 -19.45 -7.66 15.82
CA PHE A 149 -20.01 -8.03 14.52
C PHE A 149 -19.18 -9.10 13.80
N ILE A 150 -17.92 -9.22 14.17
CA ILE A 150 -16.90 -10.20 13.74
C ILE A 150 -16.00 -10.51 14.93
#